data_AF-A0A975ZMK5-F1
#
_entry.id   AF-A0A975ZMK5-F1
#
_cell.length_a   1.000
_cell.length_b   1.000
_cell.length_c   1.000
_cell.angle_alpha   90.00
_cell.angle_beta   90.00
_cell.angle_gamma   90.00
#
_symmetry.space_group_name_H-M   'P 1'
#
loop_
_entity.id
_entity.type
_entity.pdbx_description
1 polymer ?
#
loop_
_entity_poly.entity_id
_entity_poly.type
_entity_poly.pdbx_seq_one_letter_code
_entity_poly.pdbx_strand_id
1 'polypeptide(L)'
;MFPVTGYLKRCSAALLTATFLAPPAAALEITSGTLGLCQATLRGEIAPGDADLLSTLTLEQPLPWPSNEDGRWKTLCLDSAGGDFTESLQIARYLLDNRIGTAIAGDAACTGTCGLIFMFGTAAQGAAPGLTHRILHVGGTLRFDAPEIGDTATSDLLLGFYALAAQPRPDVPRPFLDADLVAALRGASANLTIDTVNKAGRWDIGLTGFDAPALSDRGFFHACQNLTAWPSRLAQSQVAFERNDDVFQLSVSSWTAGGAVRDRYELQFASEDVHECAATVTATSDGTPLPLICGIDGSENTGIGPEDCGDPDLMYLWAPIPALAMVPADTSLTALAEGRALPASADNGHLTRPTPCRSIDGEAEVVNVNNYTSLRAEPTVEAEKIDELPLGATFAIGDSFAANTDHDDHAACAALCVAANAGTSFDRAALATCVDENWMWWEITGPAGETGFASAKFLDF
;
A
#
# COMPACT_ATOMS: atom_id res chain seq x y z
N MET A 1 80.97 -31.31 43.63
CA MET A 1 79.87 -32.26 43.37
C MET A 1 78.61 -31.42 43.20
N PHE A 2 78.05 -31.42 41.99
CA PHE A 2 76.70 -30.91 41.64
C PHE A 2 75.62 -31.59 42.55
N PRO A 3 74.32 -31.15 42.63
CA PRO A 3 73.62 -30.38 41.60
C PRO A 3 72.46 -29.42 42.03
N VAL A 4 71.92 -28.75 41.00
CA VAL A 4 70.58 -28.15 40.74
C VAL A 4 70.01 -27.03 41.64
N THR A 5 70.11 -25.79 41.16
CA THR A 5 69.16 -24.69 41.41
C THR A 5 68.32 -24.44 40.15
N GLY A 6 66.99 -24.54 40.29
CA GLY A 6 66.03 -24.22 39.23
C GLY A 6 65.74 -22.72 39.17
N TYR A 7 66.01 -22.10 38.02
CA TYR A 7 65.60 -20.73 37.72
C TYR A 7 64.21 -20.73 37.06
N LEU A 8 63.22 -20.19 37.76
CA LEU A 8 61.93 -19.78 37.19
C LEU A 8 62.15 -18.53 36.31
N LYS A 9 61.97 -18.71 34.99
CA LYS A 9 61.82 -17.59 34.04
C LYS A 9 60.47 -16.92 34.24
N ARG A 10 60.48 -15.64 34.64
CA ARG A 10 59.32 -14.75 34.53
C ARG A 10 59.19 -14.32 33.07
N CYS A 11 58.21 -14.85 32.36
CA CYS A 11 57.72 -14.26 31.11
C CYS A 11 56.67 -13.20 31.47
N SER A 12 57.03 -11.93 31.35
CA SER A 12 56.08 -10.81 31.38
C SER A 12 55.21 -10.89 30.13
N ALA A 13 53.94 -11.26 30.29
CA ALA A 13 52.94 -11.14 29.23
C ALA A 13 52.55 -9.65 29.12
N ALA A 14 53.04 -9.00 28.06
CA ALA A 14 52.53 -7.71 27.64
C ALA A 14 51.13 -7.94 27.04
N LEU A 15 50.10 -7.45 27.73
CA LEU A 15 48.74 -7.35 27.20
C LEU A 15 48.77 -6.35 26.03
N LEU A 16 48.78 -6.84 24.79
CA LEU A 16 48.45 -6.02 23.62
C LEU A 16 46.94 -5.75 23.66
N THR A 17 46.57 -4.55 24.07
CA THR A 17 45.25 -3.99 23.82
C THR A 17 45.12 -3.78 22.32
N ALA A 18 44.42 -4.69 21.63
CA ALA A 18 44.03 -4.51 20.25
C ALA A 18 42.97 -3.39 20.20
N THR A 19 43.42 -2.18 19.90
CA THR A 19 42.54 -1.11 19.44
C THR A 19 41.90 -1.58 18.13
N PHE A 20 40.63 -1.95 18.19
CA PHE A 20 39.78 -2.04 17.00
C PHE A 20 39.69 -0.62 16.40
N LEU A 21 40.58 -0.31 15.47
CA LEU A 21 40.37 0.80 14.55
C LEU A 21 39.13 0.46 13.74
N ALA A 22 38.08 1.29 13.88
CA ALA A 22 36.99 1.30 12.94
C ALA A 22 37.58 1.44 11.52
N PRO A 23 37.12 0.67 10.53
CA PRO A 23 37.55 0.88 9.16
C PRO A 23 37.25 2.34 8.77
N PRO A 24 38.15 3.01 8.03
CA PRO A 24 37.86 4.35 7.53
C PRO A 24 36.54 4.32 6.76
N ALA A 25 35.69 5.31 7.01
CA ALA A 25 34.50 5.50 6.20
C ALA A 25 34.93 5.55 4.72
N ALA A 26 34.29 4.72 3.89
CA ALA A 26 34.61 4.69 2.47
C ALA A 26 34.20 6.05 1.86
N ALA A 27 35.08 6.61 1.03
CA ALA A 27 34.75 7.80 0.24
C ALA A 27 33.50 7.56 -0.61
N LEU A 28 32.85 8.63 -1.05
CA LEU A 28 31.69 8.51 -1.92
C LEU A 28 32.02 7.74 -3.20
N GLU A 29 31.21 6.73 -3.49
CA GLU A 29 31.24 5.94 -4.70
C GLU A 29 29.87 5.97 -5.37
N ILE A 30 29.88 6.17 -6.69
CA ILE A 30 28.68 6.07 -7.52
C ILE A 30 28.81 4.82 -8.39
N THR A 31 27.89 3.88 -8.19
CA THR A 31 27.87 2.60 -8.88
C THR A 31 26.58 2.42 -9.67
N SER A 32 26.49 1.35 -10.46
CA SER A 32 25.24 0.99 -11.14
C SER A 32 24.11 0.77 -10.14
N GLY A 33 22.90 1.19 -10.51
CA GLY A 33 21.71 1.07 -9.69
C GLY A 33 21.14 -0.35 -9.61
N THR A 34 20.18 -0.51 -8.72
CA THR A 34 19.39 -1.74 -8.55
C THR A 34 18.32 -1.82 -9.64
N LEU A 35 18.32 -2.94 -10.38
CA LEU A 35 17.37 -3.18 -11.47
C LEU A 35 15.92 -3.07 -10.97
N GLY A 36 15.10 -2.29 -11.68
CA GLY A 36 13.70 -2.05 -11.31
C GLY A 36 13.49 -1.05 -10.17
N LEU A 37 14.55 -0.41 -9.66
CA LEU A 37 14.45 0.57 -8.58
C LEU A 37 15.16 1.90 -8.90
N CYS A 38 16.40 1.85 -9.41
CA CYS A 38 17.22 3.04 -9.63
C CYS A 38 18.29 2.82 -10.71
N GLN A 39 18.79 3.89 -11.34
CA GLN A 39 19.83 3.80 -12.37
C GLN A 39 21.25 3.86 -11.80
N ALA A 40 21.41 4.54 -10.67
CA ALA A 40 22.68 4.68 -9.97
C ALA A 40 22.49 4.50 -8.47
N THR A 41 23.57 4.12 -7.78
CA THR A 41 23.61 4.04 -6.32
C THR A 41 24.71 4.94 -5.80
N LEU A 42 24.37 5.85 -4.88
CA LEU A 42 25.29 6.66 -4.11
C LEU A 42 25.61 5.93 -2.80
N ARG A 43 26.88 5.57 -2.60
CA ARG A 43 27.37 4.83 -1.43
C ARG A 43 28.56 5.52 -0.78
N GLY A 44 28.67 5.45 0.55
CA GLY A 44 29.82 5.98 1.29
C GLY A 44 29.55 7.36 1.92
N GLU A 45 30.59 7.95 2.50
CA GLU A 45 30.51 9.26 3.17
C GLU A 45 30.41 10.40 2.15
N ILE A 46 29.51 11.35 2.41
CA ILE A 46 29.32 12.54 1.57
C ILE A 46 30.32 13.62 1.99
N ALA A 47 31.19 14.04 1.08
CA ALA A 47 32.26 14.99 1.29
C ALA A 47 32.20 16.17 0.30
N PRO A 48 32.83 17.32 0.61
CA PRO A 48 32.82 18.49 -0.26
C PRO A 48 33.24 18.18 -1.72
N GLY A 49 32.40 18.56 -2.69
CA GLY A 49 32.62 18.35 -4.13
C GLY A 49 31.84 17.17 -4.74
N ASP A 50 31.17 16.37 -3.93
CA ASP A 50 30.35 15.24 -4.37
C ASP A 50 29.06 15.64 -5.13
N ALA A 51 28.48 16.80 -4.83
CA ALA A 51 27.35 17.38 -5.55
C ALA A 51 27.74 17.72 -6.98
N ASP A 52 28.94 18.27 -7.17
CA ASP A 52 29.49 18.52 -8.51
C ASP A 52 29.70 17.20 -9.26
N LEU A 53 30.25 16.18 -8.59
CA LEU A 53 30.39 14.83 -9.16
C LEU A 53 29.02 14.28 -9.59
N LEU A 54 28.01 14.35 -8.74
CA LEU A 54 26.66 13.88 -9.02
C LEU A 54 26.03 14.64 -10.21
N SER A 55 26.31 15.94 -10.34
CA SER A 55 25.78 16.76 -11.44
C SER A 55 26.28 16.33 -12.82
N THR A 56 27.42 15.63 -12.86
CA THR A 56 27.96 15.06 -14.10
C THR A 56 27.29 13.75 -14.52
N LEU A 57 26.47 13.14 -13.66
CA LEU A 57 25.73 11.94 -14.01
C LEU A 57 24.58 12.27 -14.96
N THR A 58 24.65 11.70 -16.16
CA THR A 58 23.50 11.70 -17.06
C THR A 58 22.58 10.55 -16.68
N LEU A 59 21.60 10.80 -15.81
CA LEU A 59 20.47 9.89 -15.63
C LEU A 59 19.53 10.09 -16.84
N GLU A 60 19.61 9.20 -17.83
CA GLU A 60 18.82 9.26 -19.07
C GLU A 60 17.31 9.03 -18.83
N GLN A 61 16.49 9.33 -19.83
CA GLN A 61 15.02 9.50 -19.76
C GLN A 61 14.24 8.30 -19.17
N PRO A 62 13.07 8.57 -18.54
CA PRO A 62 12.12 7.52 -18.19
C PRO A 62 11.66 6.78 -19.46
N LEU A 63 11.72 5.45 -19.42
CA LEU A 63 11.27 4.55 -20.49
C LEU A 63 9.78 4.79 -20.84
N PRO A 64 9.34 4.46 -22.08
CA PRO A 64 8.01 4.83 -22.57
C PRO A 64 6.89 3.90 -22.02
N TRP A 65 5.98 4.46 -21.21
CA TRP A 65 4.62 3.94 -20.88
C TRP A 65 4.52 2.50 -20.29
N PRO A 66 3.33 1.98 -19.88
CA PRO A 66 2.20 2.53 -19.12
C PRO A 66 2.24 2.10 -17.63
N SER A 67 1.38 2.71 -16.81
CA SER A 67 1.07 2.46 -15.39
C SER A 67 2.23 2.49 -14.37
N ASN A 68 1.90 3.08 -13.22
CA ASN A 68 2.82 3.61 -12.22
C ASN A 68 3.24 2.48 -11.28
N GLU A 69 4.46 2.56 -10.71
CA GLU A 69 5.00 1.81 -9.54
C GLU A 69 6.29 0.96 -9.75
N ASP A 70 6.83 0.82 -10.97
CA ASP A 70 8.01 -0.04 -11.21
C ASP A 70 9.40 0.65 -11.11
N GLY A 71 9.55 1.76 -10.39
CA GLY A 71 10.88 2.42 -10.22
C GLY A 71 11.55 2.91 -11.52
N ARG A 72 10.80 3.07 -12.62
CA ARG A 72 11.31 3.49 -13.96
C ARG A 72 11.55 5.01 -14.10
N TRP A 73 11.42 5.76 -13.02
CA TRP A 73 11.80 7.17 -12.96
C TRP A 73 13.32 7.32 -12.91
N LYS A 74 13.83 8.51 -13.20
CA LYS A 74 15.23 8.83 -12.86
C LYS A 74 15.33 8.77 -11.34
N THR A 75 15.94 7.72 -10.82
CA THR A 75 15.98 7.43 -9.40
C THR A 75 17.42 7.09 -9.00
N LEU A 76 17.84 7.70 -7.89
CA LEU A 76 19.11 7.46 -7.24
C LEU A 76 18.88 6.59 -6.00
N CYS A 77 19.50 5.42 -5.95
CA CYS A 77 19.55 4.65 -4.71
C CYS A 77 20.55 5.27 -3.74
N LEU A 78 20.20 5.28 -2.46
CA LEU A 78 21.01 5.86 -1.39
C LEU A 78 21.40 4.76 -0.39
N ASP A 79 22.71 4.65 -0.15
CA ASP A 79 23.30 3.73 0.83
C ASP A 79 24.47 4.43 1.54
N SER A 80 24.13 5.38 2.41
CA SER A 80 25.08 6.29 3.03
C SER A 80 24.70 6.63 4.47
N ALA A 81 25.72 6.77 5.31
CA ALA A 81 25.56 7.27 6.68
C ALA A 81 25.36 8.80 6.75
N GLY A 82 25.43 9.49 5.60
CA GLY A 82 25.48 10.95 5.52
C GLY A 82 26.91 11.47 5.41
N GLY A 83 27.11 12.73 5.80
CA GLY A 83 28.38 13.43 5.76
C GLY A 83 28.19 14.93 5.85
N ASP A 84 28.90 15.70 5.03
CA ASP A 84 28.84 17.16 5.03
C ASP A 84 27.42 17.67 4.76
N PHE A 85 26.91 18.51 5.66
CA PHE A 85 25.54 19.03 5.58
C PHE A 85 25.35 20.01 4.41
N THR A 86 26.36 20.84 4.11
CA THR A 86 26.30 21.79 2.99
C THR A 86 26.22 21.03 1.68
N GLU A 87 27.08 20.02 1.53
CA GLU A 87 27.11 19.14 0.37
C GLU A 87 25.79 18.37 0.22
N SER A 88 25.27 17.84 1.33
CA SER A 88 23.99 17.12 1.34
C SER A 88 22.83 18.02 0.88
N LEU A 89 22.84 19.30 1.28
CA LEU A 89 21.85 20.27 0.83
C LEU A 89 21.99 20.61 -0.67
N GLN A 90 23.22 20.68 -1.19
CA GLN A 90 23.48 20.88 -2.62
C GLN A 90 23.01 19.68 -3.45
N ILE A 91 23.28 18.45 -2.99
CA ILE A 91 22.76 17.23 -3.60
C ILE A 91 21.23 17.23 -3.60
N ALA A 92 20.60 17.49 -2.45
CA ALA A 92 19.15 17.56 -2.32
C ALA A 92 18.53 18.56 -3.31
N ARG A 93 19.14 19.75 -3.44
CA ARG A 93 18.71 20.77 -4.41
C ARG A 93 18.87 20.29 -5.84
N TYR A 94 19.99 19.66 -6.18
CA TYR A 94 20.22 19.09 -7.50
C TYR A 94 19.14 18.06 -7.87
N LEU A 95 18.79 17.15 -6.96
CA LEU A 95 17.74 16.15 -7.20
C LEU A 95 16.38 16.81 -7.46
N LEU A 96 16.02 17.82 -6.65
CA LEU A 96 14.77 18.56 -6.78
C LEU A 96 14.69 19.32 -8.13
N ASP A 97 15.76 20.04 -8.48
CA ASP A 97 15.84 20.85 -9.71
C ASP A 97 15.82 19.97 -10.97
N ASN A 98 16.34 18.74 -10.88
CA ASN A 98 16.46 17.81 -12.01
C ASN A 98 15.39 16.70 -12.02
N ARG A 99 14.42 16.72 -11.10
CA ARG A 99 13.34 15.73 -11.00
C ARG A 99 13.87 14.29 -10.91
N ILE A 100 14.83 14.10 -10.02
CA ILE A 100 15.42 12.80 -9.70
C ILE A 100 14.81 12.31 -8.39
N GLY A 101 14.26 11.11 -8.40
CA GLY A 101 13.73 10.46 -7.22
C GLY A 101 14.80 9.74 -6.41
N THR A 102 14.41 9.28 -5.24
CA THR A 102 15.30 8.65 -4.28
C THR A 102 14.75 7.29 -3.88
N ALA A 103 15.65 6.33 -3.68
CA ALA A 103 15.29 4.99 -3.25
C ALA A 103 16.27 4.42 -2.22
N ILE A 104 15.78 3.54 -1.36
CA ILE A 104 16.60 2.72 -0.44
C ILE A 104 16.23 1.26 -0.68
N ALA A 105 17.22 0.45 -1.07
CA ALA A 105 17.05 -0.98 -1.36
C ALA A 105 16.93 -1.83 -0.07
N GLY A 106 16.56 -3.11 -0.23
CA GLY A 106 16.31 -4.05 0.85
C GLY A 106 17.57 -4.61 1.52
N ASP A 107 18.34 -3.73 2.16
CA ASP A 107 19.58 -3.99 2.94
C ASP A 107 20.43 -2.71 3.03
N ALA A 108 20.17 -1.73 2.16
CA ALA A 108 20.78 -0.42 2.18
C ALA A 108 20.29 0.41 3.38
N ALA A 109 21.14 1.35 3.82
CA ALA A 109 20.82 2.27 4.88
C ALA A 109 21.09 3.72 4.46
N CYS A 110 20.16 4.60 4.77
CA CYS A 110 20.30 6.03 4.58
C CYS A 110 20.05 6.73 5.92
N THR A 111 21.13 7.14 6.57
CA THR A 111 21.10 7.73 7.92
C THR A 111 21.67 9.15 7.93
N GLY A 112 21.43 9.92 9.00
CA GLY A 112 21.94 11.29 9.12
C GLY A 112 21.52 12.20 7.97
N THR A 113 22.49 12.88 7.35
CA THR A 113 22.23 13.80 6.22
C THR A 113 21.89 13.08 4.92
N CYS A 114 22.12 11.76 4.80
CA CYS A 114 21.57 10.98 3.70
C CYS A 114 20.05 11.03 3.72
N GLY A 115 19.44 10.91 4.92
CA GLY A 115 17.98 10.97 5.07
C GLY A 115 17.41 12.31 4.56
N LEU A 116 18.13 13.41 4.73
CA LEU A 116 17.77 14.69 4.13
C LEU A 116 17.72 14.60 2.60
N ILE A 117 18.76 14.07 1.96
CA ILE A 117 18.81 13.87 0.51
C ILE A 117 17.64 13.02 0.04
N PHE A 118 17.37 11.91 0.74
CA PHE A 118 16.26 11.01 0.45
C PHE A 118 14.93 11.76 0.35
N MET A 119 14.66 12.67 1.28
CA MET A 119 13.40 13.41 1.27
C MET A 119 13.26 14.37 0.08
N PHE A 120 14.31 14.69 -0.68
CA PHE A 120 14.24 15.56 -1.87
C PHE A 120 14.02 14.85 -3.21
N GLY A 121 13.72 13.56 -3.18
CA GLY A 121 13.31 12.81 -4.36
C GLY A 121 12.02 13.33 -5.00
N THR A 122 12.09 13.64 -6.29
CA THR A 122 10.91 13.99 -7.12
C THR A 122 10.95 13.30 -8.46
N ALA A 123 9.80 13.16 -9.11
CA ALA A 123 9.69 12.65 -10.46
C ALA A 123 8.77 13.56 -11.29
N ALA A 124 8.99 13.60 -12.60
CA ALA A 124 8.09 14.26 -13.54
C ALA A 124 8.16 13.55 -14.90
N GLN A 125 7.03 13.45 -15.59
CA GLN A 125 6.97 12.87 -16.94
C GLN A 125 6.44 13.89 -17.94
N GLY A 126 7.24 14.24 -18.95
CA GLY A 126 6.80 15.12 -20.03
C GLY A 126 6.24 16.45 -19.50
N ALA A 127 4.98 16.73 -19.82
CA ALA A 127 4.26 17.92 -19.36
C ALA A 127 3.41 17.69 -18.10
N ALA A 128 3.44 16.49 -17.51
CA ALA A 128 2.72 16.21 -16.28
C ALA A 128 3.30 17.01 -15.10
N PRO A 129 2.48 17.41 -14.13
CA PRO A 129 2.97 17.93 -12.86
C PRO A 129 3.98 16.97 -12.24
N GLY A 130 5.00 17.51 -11.58
CA GLY A 130 5.90 16.67 -10.80
C GLY A 130 5.15 16.02 -9.64
N LEU A 131 5.72 14.94 -9.10
CA LEU A 131 5.32 14.32 -7.85
C LEU A 131 6.55 14.09 -6.97
N THR A 132 6.32 13.93 -5.68
CA THR A 132 7.29 13.31 -4.77
C THR A 132 7.62 11.89 -5.26
N HIS A 133 8.89 11.50 -5.24
CA HIS A 133 9.30 10.13 -5.59
C HIS A 133 10.37 9.65 -4.62
N ARG A 134 9.91 9.02 -3.54
CA ARG A 134 10.70 8.61 -2.38
C ARG A 134 10.32 7.17 -2.04
N ILE A 135 11.20 6.21 -2.32
CA ILE A 135 10.90 4.78 -2.19
C ILE A 135 11.77 4.13 -1.12
N LEU A 136 11.16 3.48 -0.14
CA LEU A 136 11.85 2.70 0.89
C LEU A 136 11.43 1.24 0.79
N HIS A 137 12.37 0.35 0.50
CA HIS A 137 12.13 -1.08 0.66
C HIS A 137 11.90 -1.39 2.15
N VAL A 138 10.93 -2.26 2.49
CA VAL A 138 10.59 -2.60 3.90
C VAL A 138 11.74 -3.26 4.69
N GLY A 139 12.74 -3.77 3.97
CA GLY A 139 14.00 -4.29 4.53
C GLY A 139 15.16 -3.29 4.58
N GLY A 140 14.97 -2.07 4.05
CA GLY A 140 15.94 -0.98 4.10
C GLY A 140 15.80 -0.12 5.37
N THR A 141 16.79 0.74 5.63
CA THR A 141 16.76 1.63 6.80
C THR A 141 16.78 3.09 6.38
N LEU A 142 15.77 3.85 6.82
CA LEU A 142 15.78 5.32 6.76
C LEU A 142 15.71 5.88 8.18
N ARG A 143 16.74 6.65 8.55
CA ARG A 143 16.85 7.24 9.88
C ARG A 143 17.32 8.68 9.79
N PHE A 144 16.60 9.56 10.47
CA PHE A 144 17.00 10.93 10.68
C PHE A 144 17.72 11.00 12.02
N ASP A 145 19.03 11.13 11.94
CA ASP A 145 19.85 11.42 13.12
C ASP A 145 19.83 12.93 13.32
N ALA A 146 19.87 13.38 14.58
CA ALA A 146 20.11 14.79 14.86
C ALA A 146 21.37 15.19 14.09
N PRO A 147 21.29 16.14 13.14
CA PRO A 147 22.47 16.48 12.39
C PRO A 147 23.49 16.98 13.41
N GLU A 148 24.75 16.63 13.20
CA GLU A 148 25.83 17.50 13.65
C GLU A 148 25.72 18.78 12.80
N ILE A 149 24.68 19.58 13.06
CA ILE A 149 24.70 21.00 12.77
C ILE A 149 25.83 21.46 13.67
N GLY A 150 27.06 21.42 13.16
CA GLY A 150 28.20 21.88 13.93
C GLY A 150 27.85 23.26 14.49
N ASP A 151 28.47 23.65 15.59
CA ASP A 151 28.40 25.02 16.14
C ASP A 151 28.73 26.11 15.08
N THR A 152 29.11 25.70 13.87
CA THR A 152 29.52 26.47 12.69
C THR A 152 28.49 26.55 11.56
N ALA A 153 27.32 25.90 11.60
CA ALA A 153 26.31 26.09 10.55
C ALA A 153 25.90 27.57 10.52
N THR A 154 26.25 28.25 9.44
CA THR A 154 25.96 29.68 9.31
C THR A 154 24.46 29.88 9.25
N SER A 155 23.98 31.03 9.75
CA SER A 155 22.56 31.41 9.63
C SER A 155 22.05 31.29 8.19
N ASP A 156 22.92 31.53 7.21
CA ASP A 156 22.61 31.42 5.78
C ASP A 156 22.36 29.98 5.32
N LEU A 157 23.16 29.02 5.80
CA LEU A 157 22.99 27.60 5.49
C LEU A 157 21.68 27.06 6.05
N LEU A 158 21.36 27.43 7.30
CA LEU A 158 20.12 27.05 7.95
C LEU A 158 18.90 27.70 7.25
N LEU A 159 19.02 28.97 6.85
CA LEU A 159 17.99 29.65 6.06
C LEU A 159 17.80 28.98 4.69
N GLY A 160 18.89 28.54 4.05
CA GLY A 160 18.86 27.77 2.80
C GLY A 160 18.09 26.46 2.95
N PHE A 161 18.33 25.72 4.04
CA PHE A 161 17.57 24.51 4.35
C PHE A 161 16.07 24.79 4.51
N TYR A 162 15.69 25.80 5.31
CA TYR A 162 14.27 26.14 5.47
C TYR A 162 13.63 26.60 4.17
N ALA A 163 14.34 27.38 3.36
CA ALA A 163 13.84 27.82 2.06
C ALA A 163 13.62 26.65 1.10
N LEU A 164 14.44 25.60 1.17
CA LEU A 164 14.28 24.38 0.41
C LEU A 164 13.11 23.52 0.95
N ALA A 165 13.03 23.35 2.28
CA ALA A 165 11.95 22.63 2.95
C ALA A 165 10.57 23.26 2.71
N ALA A 166 10.51 24.59 2.64
CA ALA A 166 9.28 25.37 2.42
C ALA A 166 8.88 25.50 0.95
N GLN A 167 9.64 24.94 0.00
CA GLN A 167 9.20 24.90 -1.40
C GLN A 167 7.83 24.22 -1.50
N PRO A 168 6.96 24.64 -2.43
CA PRO A 168 5.70 23.95 -2.63
C PRO A 168 5.96 22.54 -3.19
N ARG A 169 5.23 21.55 -2.68
CA ARG A 169 5.15 20.25 -3.32
C ARG A 169 4.51 20.37 -4.71
N PRO A 170 4.95 19.55 -5.67
CA PRO A 170 4.41 19.61 -7.03
C PRO A 170 3.04 18.93 -7.18
N ASP A 171 2.70 18.03 -6.24
CA ASP A 171 1.48 17.20 -6.22
C ASP A 171 0.37 17.76 -5.31
N VAL A 172 0.73 18.47 -4.24
CA VAL A 172 -0.22 18.97 -3.23
C VAL A 172 0.20 20.37 -2.75
N PRO A 173 -0.74 21.23 -2.32
CA PRO A 173 -0.45 22.59 -1.83
C PRO A 173 0.10 22.55 -0.40
N ARG A 174 1.21 21.85 -0.18
CA ARG A 174 1.91 21.72 1.12
C ARG A 174 3.40 22.03 0.97
N PRO A 175 4.08 22.42 2.05
CA PRO A 175 5.54 22.47 2.07
C PRO A 175 6.15 21.13 1.65
N PHE A 176 7.34 21.19 1.07
CA PHE A 176 8.08 20.04 0.56
C PHE A 176 8.47 19.07 1.68
N LEU A 177 8.88 19.62 2.82
CA LEU A 177 9.01 18.90 4.08
C LEU A 177 8.00 19.45 5.09
N ASP A 178 7.24 18.56 5.70
CA ASP A 178 6.33 18.91 6.77
C ASP A 178 7.05 19.43 8.01
N ALA A 179 6.40 20.32 8.76
CA ALA A 179 7.02 20.99 9.91
C ALA A 179 7.47 20.02 11.02
N ASP A 180 6.75 18.92 11.21
CA ASP A 180 7.11 17.86 12.16
C ASP A 180 8.37 17.09 11.73
N LEU A 181 8.54 16.84 10.43
CA LEU A 181 9.76 16.27 9.87
C LEU A 181 10.93 17.24 9.96
N VAL A 182 10.70 18.52 9.64
CA VAL A 182 11.73 19.57 9.80
C VAL A 182 12.20 19.66 11.25
N ALA A 183 11.29 19.51 12.22
CA ALA A 183 11.63 19.46 13.64
C ALA A 183 12.44 18.19 13.99
N ALA A 184 12.08 17.03 13.44
CA ALA A 184 12.81 15.79 13.63
C ALA A 184 14.23 15.84 13.03
N LEU A 185 14.35 16.35 11.80
CA LEU A 185 15.60 16.64 11.09
C LEU A 185 16.49 17.66 11.81
N ARG A 186 15.97 18.39 12.80
CA ARG A 186 16.73 19.34 13.62
C ARG A 186 17.15 18.78 14.99
N GLY A 187 16.86 17.51 15.26
CA GLY A 187 17.27 16.84 16.49
C GLY A 187 16.28 16.93 17.66
N ALA A 188 15.01 17.31 17.43
CA ALA A 188 13.98 17.24 18.49
C ALA A 188 13.63 15.79 18.88
N SER A 189 13.87 14.82 17.99
CA SER A 189 13.74 13.38 18.22
C SER A 189 15.11 12.75 18.02
N ALA A 190 15.71 12.22 19.08
CA ALA A 190 17.14 11.91 19.10
C ALA A 190 17.61 10.85 18.08
N ASN A 191 16.72 10.15 17.36
CA ASN A 191 16.98 9.27 16.20
C ASN A 191 15.62 8.85 15.60
N LEU A 192 15.01 9.66 14.73
CA LEU A 192 13.73 9.29 14.11
C LEU A 192 13.96 8.24 13.02
N THR A 193 13.54 7.01 13.26
CA THR A 193 13.56 5.93 12.25
C THR A 193 12.18 5.80 11.61
N ILE A 194 12.14 5.62 10.28
CA ILE A 194 10.94 5.26 9.53
C ILE A 194 10.79 3.75 9.58
N ASP A 195 10.06 3.27 10.59
CA ASP A 195 9.94 1.86 10.94
C ASP A 195 8.47 1.38 11.01
N THR A 196 7.51 2.25 10.72
CA THR A 196 6.07 1.91 10.66
C THR A 196 5.39 2.49 9.44
N VAL A 197 4.24 1.89 9.10
CA VAL A 197 3.31 2.36 8.06
C VAL A 197 2.94 3.83 8.25
N ASN A 198 2.59 4.22 9.48
CA ASN A 198 2.21 5.58 9.81
C ASN A 198 3.28 6.60 9.45
N LYS A 199 4.54 6.29 9.81
CA LYS A 199 5.68 7.18 9.56
C LYS A 199 5.96 7.29 8.05
N ALA A 200 5.91 6.18 7.33
CA ALA A 200 6.09 6.19 5.88
C ALA A 200 5.01 7.02 5.17
N GLY A 201 3.73 6.75 5.47
CA GLY A 201 2.61 7.46 4.84
C GLY A 201 2.54 8.95 5.21
N ARG A 202 2.80 9.31 6.48
CA ARG A 202 2.82 10.71 6.94
C ARG A 202 3.74 11.61 6.11
N TRP A 203 4.89 11.08 5.70
CA TRP A 203 5.91 11.84 4.95
C TRP A 203 5.99 11.44 3.48
N ASP A 204 4.95 10.78 2.98
CA ASP A 204 4.77 10.47 1.56
C ASP A 204 5.95 9.65 1.01
N ILE A 205 6.27 8.58 1.75
CA ILE A 205 7.31 7.61 1.43
C ILE A 205 6.62 6.34 0.94
N GLY A 206 6.81 6.02 -0.34
CA GLY A 206 6.32 4.77 -0.92
C GLY A 206 7.11 3.58 -0.38
N LEU A 207 6.43 2.46 -0.14
CA LEU A 207 7.07 1.23 0.32
C LEU A 207 7.10 0.15 -0.77
N THR A 208 8.17 -0.63 -0.81
CA THR A 208 8.31 -1.81 -1.66
C THR A 208 8.80 -3.02 -0.87
N GLY A 209 8.71 -4.22 -1.45
CA GLY A 209 9.19 -5.44 -0.80
C GLY A 209 8.19 -6.10 0.15
N PHE A 210 6.90 -5.80 0.01
CA PHE A 210 5.82 -6.44 0.75
C PHE A 210 4.67 -6.81 -0.21
N ASP A 211 3.86 -7.78 0.18
CA ASP A 211 2.67 -8.17 -0.57
C ASP A 211 1.56 -7.15 -0.35
N ALA A 212 1.24 -6.39 -1.40
CA ALA A 212 0.17 -5.40 -1.36
C ALA A 212 -1.20 -6.10 -1.13
N PRO A 213 -1.99 -5.67 -0.14
CA PRO A 213 -3.32 -6.23 0.05
C PRO A 213 -4.27 -5.81 -1.07
N ALA A 214 -5.19 -6.71 -1.41
CA ALA A 214 -6.37 -6.34 -2.16
C ALA A 214 -7.31 -5.47 -1.31
N LEU A 215 -8.17 -4.69 -1.96
CA LEU A 215 -9.19 -3.90 -1.25
C LEU A 215 -10.18 -4.84 -0.52
N SER A 216 -10.34 -4.63 0.77
CA SER A 216 -11.28 -5.34 1.66
C SER A 216 -11.95 -4.36 2.62
N ASP A 217 -12.96 -4.78 3.38
CA ASP A 217 -13.59 -3.94 4.42
C ASP A 217 -12.55 -3.41 5.40
N ARG A 218 -11.69 -4.30 5.92
CA ARG A 218 -10.58 -3.94 6.82
C ARG A 218 -9.58 -3.01 6.13
N GLY A 219 -9.22 -3.29 4.88
CA GLY A 219 -8.31 -2.45 4.11
C GLY A 219 -8.85 -1.04 3.91
N PHE A 220 -10.12 -0.92 3.53
CA PHE A 220 -10.81 0.36 3.37
C PHE A 220 -10.91 1.12 4.70
N PHE A 221 -11.23 0.42 5.79
CA PHE A 221 -11.27 0.99 7.13
C PHE A 221 -9.95 1.63 7.55
N HIS A 222 -8.82 0.94 7.33
CA HIS A 222 -7.51 1.52 7.62
C HIS A 222 -7.14 2.62 6.63
N ALA A 223 -7.50 2.49 5.35
CA ALA A 223 -7.25 3.51 4.33
C ALA A 223 -7.93 4.84 4.67
N CYS A 224 -9.17 4.80 5.15
CA CYS A 224 -9.90 5.97 5.60
C CYS A 224 -9.17 6.70 6.74
N GLN A 225 -8.81 5.99 7.81
CA GLN A 225 -8.11 6.59 8.95
C GLN A 225 -6.72 7.10 8.57
N ASN A 226 -5.95 6.33 7.78
CA ASN A 226 -4.59 6.68 7.39
C ASN A 226 -4.57 7.93 6.49
N LEU A 227 -5.33 7.92 5.40
CA LEU A 227 -5.28 8.98 4.40
C LEU A 227 -5.90 10.29 4.88
N THR A 228 -6.83 10.26 5.83
CA THR A 228 -7.37 11.48 6.46
C THR A 228 -6.45 12.04 7.55
N ALA A 229 -5.67 11.20 8.24
CA ALA A 229 -4.75 11.63 9.30
C ALA A 229 -3.38 12.10 8.80
N TRP A 230 -2.80 11.43 7.80
CA TRP A 230 -1.46 11.76 7.28
C TRP A 230 -1.29 13.21 6.80
N PRO A 231 -2.33 13.92 6.35
CA PRO A 231 -2.21 15.32 6.01
C PRO A 231 -1.85 16.26 7.14
N SER A 232 -2.21 15.93 8.39
CA SER A 232 -2.05 16.81 9.55
C SER A 232 -0.95 16.35 10.50
N ARG A 233 -0.86 15.05 10.82
CA ARG A 233 0.01 14.54 11.89
C ARG A 233 0.32 13.05 11.78
N LEU A 234 1.32 12.59 12.55
CA LEU A 234 1.44 11.17 12.86
C LEU A 234 0.23 10.73 13.69
N ALA A 235 -0.56 9.78 13.19
CA ALA A 235 -1.68 9.22 13.95
C ALA A 235 -1.16 8.59 15.25
N GLN A 236 -1.62 9.07 16.41
CA GLN A 236 -1.15 8.54 17.69
C GLN A 236 -1.94 7.31 18.14
N SER A 237 -3.17 7.19 17.66
CA SER A 237 -4.09 6.09 17.89
C SER A 237 -4.98 5.93 16.66
N GLN A 238 -5.33 4.69 16.35
CA GLN A 238 -6.39 4.38 15.38
C GLN A 238 -7.53 3.68 16.11
N VAL A 239 -8.74 3.89 15.61
CA VAL A 239 -9.89 3.08 15.99
C VAL A 239 -9.59 1.64 15.55
N ALA A 240 -9.75 0.71 16.48
CA ALA A 240 -9.56 -0.71 16.20
C ALA A 240 -10.66 -1.20 15.24
N PHE A 241 -10.28 -2.05 14.29
CA PHE A 241 -11.28 -2.69 13.44
C PHE A 241 -12.06 -3.73 14.24
N GLU A 242 -13.28 -3.37 14.62
CA GLU A 242 -14.26 -4.22 15.28
C GLU A 242 -15.57 -4.11 14.50
N ARG A 243 -16.05 -5.20 13.87
CA ARG A 243 -17.29 -5.21 13.08
C ARG A 243 -18.49 -5.11 14.02
N ASN A 244 -18.74 -3.91 14.51
CA ASN A 244 -19.81 -3.51 15.41
C ASN A 244 -20.30 -2.12 14.99
N ASP A 245 -21.61 -1.96 14.80
CA ASP A 245 -22.25 -0.70 14.43
C ASP A 245 -22.06 0.40 15.48
N ASP A 246 -21.69 0.05 16.72
CA ASP A 246 -21.30 1.00 17.76
C ASP A 246 -19.91 1.64 17.52
N VAL A 247 -19.10 1.08 16.62
CA VAL A 247 -17.74 1.55 16.29
C VAL A 247 -17.74 2.23 14.93
N PHE A 248 -18.23 1.55 13.91
CA PHE A 248 -18.39 2.08 12.57
C PHE A 248 -19.55 1.40 11.83
N GLN A 249 -20.14 2.12 10.89
CA GLN A 249 -21.11 1.60 9.95
C GLN A 249 -20.47 1.57 8.56
N LEU A 250 -20.47 0.40 7.94
CA LEU A 250 -20.07 0.22 6.55
C LEU A 250 -21.31 -0.14 5.74
N SER A 251 -21.64 0.69 4.76
CA SER A 251 -22.79 0.47 3.87
C SER A 251 -22.35 0.43 2.42
N VAL A 252 -23.19 -0.19 1.58
CA VAL A 252 -22.97 -0.24 0.13
C VAL A 252 -24.18 0.34 -0.56
N SER A 253 -23.94 1.27 -1.46
CA SER A 253 -24.91 1.77 -2.41
C SER A 253 -24.38 1.58 -3.83
N SER A 254 -25.28 1.50 -4.81
CA SER A 254 -24.90 1.51 -6.22
C SER A 254 -25.39 2.80 -6.86
N TRP A 255 -24.57 3.41 -7.70
CA TRP A 255 -24.94 4.59 -8.48
C TRP A 255 -24.57 4.40 -9.95
N THR A 256 -25.06 5.27 -10.81
CA THR A 256 -24.63 5.34 -12.21
C THR A 256 -23.72 6.55 -12.42
N ALA A 257 -22.46 6.31 -12.81
CA ALA A 257 -21.49 7.36 -13.15
C ALA A 257 -20.97 7.15 -14.57
N GLY A 258 -21.05 8.17 -15.42
CA GLY A 258 -20.59 8.07 -16.82
C GLY A 258 -21.27 6.96 -17.64
N GLY A 259 -22.51 6.58 -17.28
CA GLY A 259 -23.28 5.51 -17.94
C GLY A 259 -22.97 4.09 -17.46
N ALA A 260 -22.08 3.90 -16.48
CA ALA A 260 -21.80 2.61 -15.85
C ALA A 260 -22.34 2.57 -14.42
N VAL A 261 -22.95 1.45 -14.02
CA VAL A 261 -23.28 1.19 -12.61
C VAL A 261 -22.00 0.88 -11.86
N ARG A 262 -21.81 1.55 -10.73
CA ARG A 262 -20.66 1.38 -9.84
C ARG A 262 -21.15 1.20 -8.42
N ASP A 263 -20.37 0.48 -7.64
CA ASP A 263 -20.57 0.39 -6.22
C ASP A 263 -19.81 1.47 -5.48
N ARG A 264 -20.47 1.97 -4.45
CA ARG A 264 -19.94 2.90 -3.48
C ARG A 264 -20.01 2.23 -2.11
N TYR A 265 -18.87 2.19 -1.45
CA TYR A 265 -18.72 1.74 -0.08
C TYR A 265 -18.63 2.96 0.80
N GLU A 266 -19.49 3.11 1.79
CA GLU A 266 -19.52 4.26 2.68
C GLU A 266 -19.18 3.81 4.10
N LEU A 267 -18.18 4.44 4.68
CA LEU A 267 -17.71 4.17 6.02
C LEU A 267 -17.95 5.40 6.89
N GLN A 268 -18.73 5.22 7.96
CA GLN A 268 -19.05 6.25 8.94
C GLN A 268 -18.63 5.75 10.33
N PHE A 269 -17.80 6.50 11.03
CA PHE A 269 -17.40 6.16 12.40
C PHE A 269 -18.44 6.70 13.40
N ALA A 270 -18.73 5.92 14.44
CA ALA A 270 -19.79 6.24 15.40
C ALA A 270 -19.40 7.32 16.43
N SER A 271 -18.12 7.65 16.56
CA SER A 271 -17.57 8.65 17.50
C SER A 271 -17.69 10.10 17.01
N GLU A 272 -17.49 11.07 17.91
CA GLU A 272 -17.37 12.51 17.60
C GLU A 272 -16.22 12.82 16.61
N ASP A 273 -15.31 11.88 16.39
CA ASP A 273 -14.30 11.88 15.34
C ASP A 273 -14.95 11.40 14.03
N VAL A 274 -15.64 12.34 13.36
CA VAL A 274 -16.44 12.10 12.13
C VAL A 274 -15.50 11.84 10.95
N HIS A 275 -14.92 10.64 10.93
CA HIS A 275 -14.37 10.08 9.71
C HIS A 275 -15.54 9.62 8.83
N GLU A 276 -15.68 10.26 7.69
CA GLU A 276 -16.64 9.87 6.66
C GLU A 276 -15.85 9.63 5.39
N CYS A 277 -15.81 8.37 4.95
CA CYS A 277 -15.13 8.01 3.72
C CYS A 277 -16.06 7.27 2.78
N ALA A 278 -15.85 7.46 1.49
CA ALA A 278 -16.44 6.66 0.44
C ALA A 278 -15.33 6.05 -0.42
N ALA A 279 -15.50 4.79 -0.81
CA ALA A 279 -14.62 4.10 -1.75
C ALA A 279 -15.39 3.53 -2.94
N THR A 280 -14.69 3.37 -4.05
CA THR A 280 -15.18 2.67 -5.25
C THR A 280 -14.02 1.99 -5.95
N VAL A 281 -14.31 1.07 -6.86
CA VAL A 281 -13.30 0.39 -7.68
C VAL A 281 -13.58 0.70 -9.14
N THR A 282 -12.60 1.30 -9.80
CA THR A 282 -12.58 1.47 -11.26
C THR A 282 -11.57 0.51 -11.88
N ALA A 283 -11.44 0.55 -13.21
CA ALA A 283 -10.38 -0.14 -13.93
C ALA A 283 -9.47 0.87 -14.63
N THR A 284 -8.17 0.63 -14.60
CA THR A 284 -7.20 1.31 -15.47
C THR A 284 -7.40 0.89 -16.92
N SER A 285 -6.72 1.57 -17.85
CA SER A 285 -6.82 1.26 -19.29
C SER A 285 -6.38 -0.17 -19.67
N ASP A 286 -5.56 -0.81 -18.84
CA ASP A 286 -5.12 -2.20 -19.00
C ASP A 286 -6.04 -3.21 -18.29
N GLY A 287 -7.13 -2.74 -17.66
CA GLY A 287 -8.11 -3.57 -16.97
C GLY A 287 -7.78 -3.87 -15.50
N THR A 288 -6.68 -3.34 -14.96
CA THR A 288 -6.31 -3.53 -13.55
C THR A 288 -7.29 -2.80 -12.63
N PRO A 289 -7.79 -3.44 -11.55
CA PRO A 289 -8.58 -2.75 -10.54
C PRO A 289 -7.82 -1.58 -9.92
N LEU A 290 -8.46 -0.42 -9.84
CA LEU A 290 -7.94 0.77 -9.18
C LEU A 290 -8.92 1.21 -8.09
N PRO A 291 -8.62 0.96 -6.80
CA PRO A 291 -9.43 1.43 -5.71
C PRO A 291 -9.26 2.95 -5.55
N LEU A 292 -10.38 3.67 -5.47
CA LEU A 292 -10.44 5.11 -5.27
C LEU A 292 -11.14 5.43 -3.95
N ILE A 293 -10.73 6.51 -3.30
CA ILE A 293 -11.29 6.98 -2.04
C ILE A 293 -11.52 8.50 -2.07
N CYS A 294 -12.59 8.90 -1.41
CA CYS A 294 -12.86 10.26 -0.99
C CYS A 294 -13.24 10.22 0.49
N GLY A 295 -12.92 11.25 1.24
CA GLY A 295 -13.37 11.30 2.63
C GLY A 295 -12.84 12.48 3.40
N ILE A 296 -13.37 12.66 4.60
CA ILE A 296 -13.00 13.74 5.51
C ILE A 296 -12.78 13.21 6.91
N ASP A 297 -11.93 13.89 7.66
CA ASP A 297 -11.88 13.86 9.11
C ASP A 297 -12.36 15.22 9.61
N GLY A 298 -13.60 15.24 10.10
CA GLY A 298 -14.24 16.46 10.59
C GLY A 298 -13.56 17.07 11.82
N SER A 299 -12.79 16.28 12.59
CA SER A 299 -12.11 16.76 13.81
C SER A 299 -10.86 17.59 13.49
N GLU A 300 -10.10 17.16 12.49
CA GLU A 300 -8.86 17.81 12.03
C GLU A 300 -9.10 18.75 10.83
N ASN A 301 -10.31 18.76 10.27
CA ASN A 301 -10.68 19.48 9.05
C ASN A 301 -9.72 19.12 7.89
N THR A 302 -9.37 17.85 7.79
CA THR A 302 -8.57 17.26 6.72
C THR A 302 -9.46 16.40 5.82
N GLY A 303 -9.06 16.23 4.57
CA GLY A 303 -9.83 15.44 3.61
C GLY A 303 -8.99 14.88 2.48
N ILE A 304 -9.60 13.93 1.77
CA ILE A 304 -9.06 13.19 0.64
C ILE A 304 -10.04 13.40 -0.52
N GLY A 305 -9.55 13.89 -1.66
CA GLY A 305 -10.40 14.15 -2.81
C GLY A 305 -11.28 15.40 -2.63
N PRO A 306 -12.45 15.47 -3.30
CA PRO A 306 -13.33 16.63 -3.25
C PRO A 306 -14.02 16.79 -1.88
N GLU A 307 -14.55 18.00 -1.61
CA GLU A 307 -15.34 18.26 -0.38
C GLU A 307 -16.64 17.43 -0.33
N ASP A 308 -17.20 17.08 -1.49
CA ASP A 308 -18.41 16.27 -1.60
C ASP A 308 -18.10 14.91 -2.23
N CYS A 309 -18.06 13.87 -1.40
CA CYS A 309 -17.93 12.48 -1.83
C CYS A 309 -19.26 11.89 -2.34
N GLY A 310 -20.35 12.66 -2.27
CA GLY A 310 -21.69 12.33 -2.70
C GLY A 310 -21.90 12.37 -4.22
N ASP A 311 -21.15 13.22 -4.91
CA ASP A 311 -21.36 13.51 -6.33
C ASP A 311 -20.66 12.49 -7.24
N PRO A 312 -21.41 11.60 -7.93
CA PRO A 312 -20.83 10.60 -8.82
C PRO A 312 -20.11 11.21 -10.03
N ASP A 313 -20.45 12.45 -10.43
CA ASP A 313 -19.79 13.14 -11.54
C ASP A 313 -18.40 13.64 -11.13
N LEU A 314 -18.10 13.77 -9.83
CA LEU A 314 -16.79 14.17 -9.30
C LEU A 314 -15.87 12.98 -8.97
N MET A 315 -16.24 11.76 -9.33
CA MET A 315 -15.45 10.55 -9.06
C MET A 315 -14.01 10.63 -9.62
N TYR A 316 -13.78 11.38 -10.70
CA TYR A 316 -12.45 11.58 -11.28
C TYR A 316 -11.50 12.42 -10.39
N LEU A 317 -12.03 13.07 -9.35
CA LEU A 317 -11.26 13.82 -8.35
C LEU A 317 -10.91 12.98 -7.12
N TRP A 318 -11.41 11.74 -7.04
CA TRP A 318 -11.10 10.84 -5.93
C TRP A 318 -9.65 10.38 -6.00
N ALA A 319 -9.04 10.17 -4.83
CA ALA A 319 -7.65 9.76 -4.76
C ALA A 319 -7.52 8.24 -4.91
N PRO A 320 -6.47 7.73 -5.57
CA PRO A 320 -6.17 6.30 -5.52
C PRO A 320 -5.82 5.89 -4.08
N ILE A 321 -6.23 4.69 -3.67
CA ILE A 321 -5.85 4.11 -2.37
C ILE A 321 -4.49 3.42 -2.52
N PRO A 322 -3.40 3.94 -1.91
CA PRO A 322 -2.12 3.25 -1.93
C PRO A 322 -2.21 1.96 -1.11
N ALA A 323 -1.52 0.90 -1.53
CA ALA A 323 -1.48 -0.37 -0.80
C ALA A 323 -1.11 -0.20 0.69
N LEU A 324 -0.17 0.72 0.96
CA LEU A 324 0.25 1.07 2.32
C LEU A 324 -0.88 1.59 3.21
N ALA A 325 -1.82 2.35 2.64
CA ALA A 325 -2.92 2.94 3.40
C ALA A 325 -3.89 1.88 3.91
N MET A 326 -3.94 0.71 3.29
CA MET A 326 -4.82 -0.39 3.71
C MET A 326 -4.29 -1.18 4.91
N VAL A 327 -3.11 -0.84 5.42
CA VAL A 327 -2.44 -1.52 6.52
C VAL A 327 -2.57 -0.69 7.81
N PRO A 328 -2.75 -1.30 9.01
CA PRO A 328 -2.77 -0.55 10.26
C PRO A 328 -1.51 0.33 10.43
N ALA A 329 -1.70 1.56 10.91
CA ALA A 329 -0.65 2.58 10.97
C ALA A 329 0.54 2.17 11.86
N ASP A 330 0.26 1.45 12.95
CA ASP A 330 1.28 0.97 13.90
C ASP A 330 2.05 -0.26 13.40
N THR A 331 1.66 -0.83 12.26
CA THR A 331 2.36 -1.97 11.66
C THR A 331 3.81 -1.60 11.36
N SER A 332 4.74 -2.36 11.94
CA SER A 332 6.17 -2.20 11.66
C SER A 332 6.55 -2.65 10.26
N LEU A 333 7.56 -2.01 9.65
CA LEU A 333 8.07 -2.41 8.33
C LEU A 333 8.62 -3.84 8.33
N THR A 334 9.20 -4.29 9.44
CA THR A 334 9.63 -5.69 9.60
C THR A 334 8.45 -6.66 9.59
N ALA A 335 7.32 -6.32 10.23
CA ALA A 335 6.11 -7.15 10.16
C ALA A 335 5.53 -7.21 8.74
N LEU A 336 5.60 -6.10 7.98
CA LEU A 336 5.25 -6.05 6.57
C LEU A 336 6.14 -6.96 5.71
N ALA A 337 7.46 -6.87 5.87
CA ALA A 337 8.43 -7.68 5.14
C ALA A 337 8.23 -9.19 5.36
N GLU A 338 7.77 -9.58 6.55
CA GLU A 338 7.52 -10.97 6.91
C GLU A 338 6.10 -11.46 6.54
N GLY A 339 5.29 -10.64 5.87
CA GLY A 339 3.90 -11.00 5.51
C GLY A 339 2.98 -11.15 6.73
N ARG A 340 3.36 -10.59 7.89
CA ARG A 340 2.59 -10.67 9.15
C ARG A 340 1.71 -9.45 9.40
N ALA A 341 1.77 -8.45 8.51
CA ALA A 341 1.08 -7.18 8.63
C ALA A 341 -0.45 -7.29 8.56
N LEU A 342 -0.95 -8.32 7.88
CA LEU A 342 -2.38 -8.56 7.73
C LEU A 342 -2.63 -10.02 8.04
N PRO A 343 -3.48 -10.36 9.03
CA PRO A 343 -3.93 -11.73 9.17
C PRO A 343 -4.60 -12.15 7.87
N ALA A 344 -4.27 -13.35 7.39
CA ALA A 344 -5.03 -14.04 6.35
C ALA A 344 -6.43 -14.35 6.90
N SER A 345 -7.27 -13.33 6.98
CA SER A 345 -8.65 -13.45 7.43
C SER A 345 -9.53 -13.42 6.21
N ALA A 346 -10.38 -14.44 6.08
CA ALA A 346 -11.63 -14.39 5.35
C ALA A 346 -12.42 -13.16 5.86
N ASP A 347 -12.16 -12.00 5.29
CA ASP A 347 -12.92 -10.80 5.57
C ASP A 347 -14.12 -10.87 4.64
N ASN A 348 -15.15 -11.67 4.97
CA ASN A 348 -16.40 -11.85 4.22
C ASN A 348 -17.27 -10.58 4.31
N GLY A 349 -16.67 -9.47 3.94
CA GLY A 349 -17.19 -8.12 4.05
C GLY A 349 -17.97 -7.64 2.83
N HIS A 350 -18.46 -6.41 2.92
CA HIS A 350 -19.17 -5.72 1.85
C HIS A 350 -18.39 -5.68 0.53
N LEU A 351 -17.07 -5.47 0.63
CA LEU A 351 -16.11 -5.43 -0.48
C LEU A 351 -15.72 -6.81 -1.02
N THR A 352 -16.02 -7.86 -0.26
CA THR A 352 -15.82 -9.25 -0.66
C THR A 352 -17.16 -9.98 -0.71
N ARG A 353 -18.29 -9.27 -0.92
CA ARG A 353 -19.61 -9.89 -0.85
C ARG A 353 -19.61 -11.18 -1.66
N PRO A 354 -20.09 -12.30 -1.10
CA PRO A 354 -20.31 -13.52 -1.87
C PRO A 354 -21.08 -13.13 -3.11
N THR A 355 -20.44 -13.30 -4.25
CA THR A 355 -21.15 -13.20 -5.52
C THR A 355 -21.63 -14.60 -5.81
N PRO A 356 -22.78 -14.78 -6.47
CA PRO A 356 -23.23 -16.11 -6.85
C PRO A 356 -22.19 -16.85 -7.70
N CYS A 357 -21.21 -16.13 -8.27
CA CYS A 357 -20.08 -16.64 -9.04
C CYS A 357 -18.98 -17.35 -8.21
N ARG A 358 -18.96 -17.20 -6.88
CA ARG A 358 -17.98 -17.83 -5.99
C ARG A 358 -18.50 -17.93 -4.55
N SER A 359 -18.46 -19.14 -4.00
CA SER A 359 -18.58 -19.35 -2.55
C SER A 359 -17.26 -19.06 -1.86
N ILE A 360 -17.33 -18.31 -0.76
CA ILE A 360 -16.13 -17.92 0.01
C ILE A 360 -15.83 -18.97 1.09
N ASP A 361 -16.89 -19.52 1.69
CA ASP A 361 -16.78 -20.47 2.79
C ASP A 361 -16.97 -21.93 2.33
N GLY A 362 -17.21 -22.15 1.04
CA GLY A 362 -17.44 -23.48 0.44
C GLY A 362 -18.82 -24.05 0.79
N GLU A 363 -19.74 -23.19 1.23
CA GLU A 363 -21.09 -23.56 1.63
C GLU A 363 -22.12 -22.65 0.93
N ALA A 364 -23.35 -23.13 0.82
CA ALA A 364 -24.50 -22.34 0.39
C ALA A 364 -25.77 -22.73 1.16
N GLU A 365 -26.57 -21.74 1.54
CA GLU A 365 -27.87 -21.92 2.19
C GLU A 365 -29.00 -21.83 1.17
N VAL A 366 -29.98 -22.73 1.27
CA VAL A 366 -31.19 -22.67 0.42
C VAL A 366 -32.10 -21.54 0.88
N VAL A 367 -32.36 -20.58 -0.02
CA VAL A 367 -33.19 -19.39 0.22
C VAL A 367 -34.20 -19.18 -0.91
N ASN A 368 -35.08 -18.18 -0.77
CA ASN A 368 -36.02 -17.74 -1.81
C ASN A 368 -36.96 -18.83 -2.36
N VAL A 369 -37.29 -19.82 -1.53
CA VAL A 369 -38.25 -20.89 -1.83
C VAL A 369 -39.29 -21.03 -0.71
N ASN A 370 -40.47 -21.60 -1.04
CA ASN A 370 -41.51 -21.81 -0.03
C ASN A 370 -41.18 -22.97 0.93
N ASN A 371 -40.60 -24.06 0.42
CA ASN A 371 -40.30 -25.26 1.21
C ASN A 371 -38.96 -25.90 0.82
N TYR A 372 -38.65 -25.97 -0.47
CA TYR A 372 -37.42 -26.56 -1.01
C TYR A 372 -37.11 -26.02 -2.40
N THR A 373 -35.86 -26.16 -2.84
CA THR A 373 -35.46 -26.11 -4.26
C THR A 373 -35.14 -27.51 -4.78
N SER A 374 -35.16 -27.68 -6.11
CA SER A 374 -34.93 -28.99 -6.73
C SER A 374 -33.46 -29.20 -7.04
N LEU A 375 -32.90 -30.34 -6.64
CA LEU A 375 -31.61 -30.83 -7.11
C LEU A 375 -31.85 -31.61 -8.42
N ARG A 376 -31.10 -31.29 -9.47
CA ARG A 376 -31.32 -31.83 -10.83
C ARG A 376 -30.11 -32.57 -11.37
N ALA A 377 -30.34 -33.50 -12.29
CA ALA A 377 -29.27 -34.29 -12.90
C ALA A 377 -28.33 -33.47 -13.80
N GLU A 378 -28.83 -32.37 -14.38
CA GLU A 378 -28.08 -31.47 -15.28
C GLU A 378 -28.36 -30.00 -14.92
N PRO A 379 -27.47 -29.04 -15.27
CA PRO A 379 -27.61 -27.62 -14.93
C PRO A 379 -28.64 -26.92 -15.82
N THR A 380 -29.89 -27.38 -15.80
CA THR A 380 -31.02 -26.79 -16.52
C THR A 380 -32.34 -27.07 -15.80
N VAL A 381 -33.30 -26.16 -15.93
CA VAL A 381 -34.62 -26.29 -15.30
C VAL A 381 -35.46 -27.44 -15.86
N GLU A 382 -35.12 -27.93 -17.06
CA GLU A 382 -35.83 -29.01 -17.73
C GLU A 382 -35.34 -30.42 -17.31
N ALA A 383 -34.17 -30.49 -16.67
CA ALA A 383 -33.55 -31.76 -16.29
C ALA A 383 -34.35 -32.49 -15.20
N GLU A 384 -34.19 -33.82 -15.16
CA GLU A 384 -34.81 -34.66 -14.13
C GLU A 384 -34.42 -34.18 -12.73
N LYS A 385 -35.43 -34.09 -11.86
CA LYS A 385 -35.24 -33.79 -10.44
C LYS A 385 -34.88 -35.10 -9.72
N ILE A 386 -33.74 -35.07 -9.04
CA ILE A 386 -33.18 -36.23 -8.33
C ILE A 386 -33.31 -36.11 -6.81
N ASP A 387 -33.32 -34.89 -6.26
CA ASP A 387 -33.53 -34.67 -4.81
C ASP A 387 -34.21 -33.31 -4.52
N GLU A 388 -34.56 -33.08 -3.26
CA GLU A 388 -35.09 -31.83 -2.72
C GLU A 388 -34.12 -31.23 -1.70
N LEU A 389 -33.75 -29.97 -1.88
CA LEU A 389 -32.94 -29.21 -0.93
C LEU A 389 -33.87 -28.32 -0.09
N PRO A 390 -34.07 -28.61 1.23
CA PRO A 390 -35.02 -27.88 2.07
C PRO A 390 -34.61 -26.42 2.30
N LEU A 391 -35.58 -25.51 2.45
CA LEU A 391 -35.36 -24.13 2.86
C LEU A 391 -34.56 -24.06 4.17
N GLY A 392 -33.53 -23.22 4.21
CA GLY A 392 -32.67 -23.00 5.38
C GLY A 392 -31.67 -24.12 5.66
N ALA A 393 -31.58 -25.12 4.77
CA ALA A 393 -30.51 -26.12 4.84
C ALA A 393 -29.25 -25.59 4.14
N THR A 394 -28.11 -25.83 4.76
CA THR A 394 -26.79 -25.47 4.25
C THR A 394 -26.11 -26.70 3.64
N PHE A 395 -25.48 -26.53 2.48
CA PHE A 395 -24.78 -27.58 1.78
C PHE A 395 -23.38 -27.14 1.37
N ALA A 396 -22.42 -28.08 1.41
CA ALA A 396 -21.09 -27.85 0.87
C ALA A 396 -21.15 -27.80 -0.67
N ILE A 397 -20.40 -26.86 -1.24
CA ILE A 397 -20.31 -26.61 -2.68
C ILE A 397 -18.85 -26.49 -3.12
N GLY A 398 -18.59 -26.73 -4.41
CA GLY A 398 -17.23 -26.66 -4.98
C GLY A 398 -16.72 -25.22 -5.16
N ASP A 399 -15.55 -25.07 -5.79
CA ASP A 399 -14.94 -23.77 -6.08
C ASP A 399 -15.49 -23.10 -7.36
N SER A 400 -16.32 -23.81 -8.14
CA SER A 400 -16.83 -23.35 -9.43
C SER A 400 -18.28 -23.76 -9.67
N PHE A 401 -19.02 -22.91 -10.39
CA PHE A 401 -20.37 -23.20 -10.85
C PHE A 401 -20.37 -23.89 -12.24
N ALA A 402 -21.45 -24.57 -12.55
CA ALA A 402 -21.81 -25.05 -13.89
C ALA A 402 -22.76 -24.05 -14.57
N ALA A 403 -22.53 -23.80 -15.85
CA ALA A 403 -23.35 -22.91 -16.66
C ALA A 403 -24.35 -23.70 -17.50
N ASN A 404 -25.59 -23.22 -17.58
CA ASN A 404 -26.54 -23.64 -18.60
C ASN A 404 -26.13 -23.03 -19.95
N THR A 405 -25.45 -23.81 -20.78
CA THR A 405 -24.95 -23.35 -22.09
C THR A 405 -26.05 -23.20 -23.15
N ASP A 406 -27.26 -23.67 -22.87
CA ASP A 406 -28.41 -23.52 -23.77
C ASP A 406 -29.01 -22.11 -23.71
N HIS A 407 -28.58 -21.28 -22.74
CA HIS A 407 -28.97 -19.87 -22.67
C HIS A 407 -28.12 -19.02 -23.65
N ASP A 408 -28.77 -18.19 -24.45
CA ASP A 408 -28.10 -17.35 -25.46
C ASP A 408 -27.09 -16.38 -24.81
N ASP A 409 -27.37 -15.93 -23.58
CA ASP A 409 -26.53 -14.97 -22.83
C ASP A 409 -25.40 -15.60 -22.01
N HIS A 410 -25.18 -16.93 -22.11
CA HIS A 410 -24.23 -17.63 -21.23
C HIS A 410 -22.81 -17.03 -21.23
N ALA A 411 -22.34 -16.58 -22.40
CA ALA A 411 -21.02 -15.98 -22.55
C ALA A 411 -20.93 -14.60 -21.86
N ALA A 412 -21.99 -13.80 -21.93
CA ALA A 412 -22.07 -12.50 -21.27
C ALA A 412 -22.12 -12.68 -19.75
N CYS A 413 -22.94 -13.62 -19.26
CA CYS A 413 -23.03 -13.95 -17.85
C CYS A 413 -21.72 -14.51 -17.28
N ALA A 414 -21.02 -15.37 -18.04
CA ALA A 414 -19.69 -15.85 -17.68
C ALA A 414 -18.68 -14.71 -17.55
N ALA A 415 -18.69 -13.74 -18.47
CA ALA A 415 -17.80 -12.58 -18.39
C ALA A 415 -18.05 -11.73 -17.14
N LEU A 416 -19.32 -11.54 -16.75
CA LEU A 416 -19.68 -10.85 -15.50
C LEU A 416 -19.14 -11.59 -14.28
N CYS A 417 -19.20 -12.93 -14.26
CA CYS A 417 -18.63 -13.71 -13.17
C CYS A 417 -17.11 -13.72 -13.13
N VAL A 418 -16.44 -13.73 -14.28
CA VAL A 418 -14.98 -13.56 -14.34
C VAL A 418 -14.59 -12.20 -13.76
N ALA A 419 -15.32 -11.15 -14.12
CA ALA A 419 -15.09 -9.82 -13.57
C ALA A 419 -15.34 -9.76 -12.06
N ALA A 420 -16.47 -10.32 -11.60
CA ALA A 420 -16.80 -10.43 -10.19
C ALA A 420 -15.73 -11.17 -9.37
N ASN A 421 -15.27 -12.33 -9.86
CA ASN A 421 -14.25 -13.14 -9.21
C ASN A 421 -12.86 -12.47 -9.22
N ALA A 422 -12.58 -11.66 -10.24
CA ALA A 422 -11.37 -10.85 -10.31
C ALA A 422 -11.44 -9.58 -9.45
N GLY A 423 -12.56 -9.31 -8.77
CA GLY A 423 -12.78 -8.07 -8.03
C GLY A 423 -12.77 -6.83 -8.92
N THR A 424 -12.99 -6.99 -10.23
CA THR A 424 -13.11 -5.88 -11.18
C THR A 424 -14.55 -5.37 -11.22
N SER A 425 -14.77 -4.16 -11.76
CA SER A 425 -16.12 -3.63 -11.88
C SER A 425 -16.94 -4.40 -12.92
N PHE A 426 -18.18 -4.76 -12.56
CA PHE A 426 -19.13 -5.44 -13.42
C PHE A 426 -20.56 -4.93 -13.17
N ASP A 427 -21.46 -5.18 -14.11
CA ASP A 427 -22.88 -4.84 -13.95
C ASP A 427 -23.57 -5.89 -13.07
N ARG A 428 -23.82 -5.53 -11.80
CA ARG A 428 -24.53 -6.40 -10.84
C ARG A 428 -25.98 -6.65 -11.23
N ALA A 429 -26.66 -5.70 -11.87
CA ALA A 429 -28.04 -5.89 -12.29
C ALA A 429 -28.12 -6.89 -13.46
N ALA A 430 -27.14 -6.82 -14.38
CA ALA A 430 -26.99 -7.84 -15.41
C ALA A 430 -26.63 -9.20 -14.80
N LEU A 431 -25.74 -9.26 -13.81
CA LEU A 431 -25.42 -10.52 -13.13
C LEU A 431 -26.62 -11.10 -12.36
N ALA A 432 -27.40 -10.24 -11.69
CA ALA A 432 -28.64 -10.65 -11.03
C ALA A 432 -29.65 -11.20 -12.05
N THR A 433 -29.80 -10.55 -13.20
CA THR A 433 -30.62 -11.06 -14.31
C THR A 433 -30.17 -12.46 -14.75
N CYS A 434 -28.85 -12.69 -14.92
CA CYS A 434 -28.30 -14.01 -15.26
C CYS A 434 -28.69 -15.09 -14.24
N VAL A 435 -28.64 -14.75 -12.94
CA VAL A 435 -29.05 -15.66 -11.87
C VAL A 435 -30.56 -15.91 -11.89
N ASP A 436 -31.36 -14.85 -12.09
CA ASP A 436 -32.81 -14.93 -12.16
C ASP A 436 -33.32 -15.79 -13.33
N GLU A 437 -32.57 -15.81 -14.44
CA GLU A 437 -32.83 -16.62 -15.63
C GLU A 437 -32.35 -18.09 -15.49
N ASN A 438 -31.85 -18.48 -14.31
CA ASN A 438 -31.31 -19.82 -14.03
C ASN A 438 -30.18 -20.22 -14.99
N TRP A 439 -29.32 -19.28 -15.34
CA TRP A 439 -28.12 -19.61 -16.10
C TRP A 439 -27.08 -20.36 -15.26
N MET A 440 -26.97 -20.07 -13.96
CA MET A 440 -25.92 -20.57 -13.09
C MET A 440 -26.40 -21.65 -12.11
N TRP A 441 -25.58 -22.69 -11.95
CA TRP A 441 -25.88 -23.87 -11.15
C TRP A 441 -24.69 -24.34 -10.33
N TRP A 442 -24.93 -24.82 -9.12
CA TRP A 442 -23.91 -25.36 -8.24
C TRP A 442 -24.08 -26.87 -8.07
N GLU A 443 -22.98 -27.59 -8.11
CA GLU A 443 -22.97 -29.02 -7.81
C GLU A 443 -23.05 -29.23 -6.30
N ILE A 444 -24.09 -29.96 -5.86
CA ILE A 444 -24.45 -30.17 -4.46
C ILE A 444 -24.75 -31.65 -4.25
N THR A 445 -24.33 -32.19 -3.10
CA THR A 445 -24.78 -33.52 -2.64
C THR A 445 -25.99 -33.35 -1.73
N GLY A 446 -27.15 -33.83 -2.18
CA GLY A 446 -28.43 -33.72 -1.49
C GLY A 446 -28.56 -34.63 -0.27
N PRO A 447 -29.62 -34.47 0.54
CA PRO A 447 -29.87 -35.28 1.74
C PRO A 447 -29.94 -36.79 1.48
N ALA A 448 -30.37 -37.21 0.28
CA ALA A 448 -30.41 -38.62 -0.10
C ALA A 448 -29.02 -39.20 -0.44
N GLY A 449 -27.97 -38.38 -0.47
CA GLY A 449 -26.60 -38.76 -0.84
C GLY A 449 -26.34 -38.73 -2.35
N GLU A 450 -27.28 -38.21 -3.15
CA GLU A 450 -27.12 -38.05 -4.59
C GLU A 450 -26.51 -36.68 -4.91
N THR A 451 -25.61 -36.63 -5.89
CA THR A 451 -24.99 -35.39 -6.36
C THR A 451 -25.69 -34.90 -7.61
N GLY A 452 -26.03 -33.61 -7.64
CA GLY A 452 -26.63 -32.95 -8.80
C GLY A 452 -26.47 -31.45 -8.74
N PHE A 453 -27.27 -30.73 -9.52
CA PHE A 453 -27.16 -29.30 -9.73
C PHE A 453 -28.34 -28.55 -9.12
N ALA A 454 -28.05 -27.52 -8.34
CA ALA A 454 -29.03 -26.58 -7.80
C ALA A 454 -28.81 -25.18 -8.38
N SER A 455 -29.89 -24.50 -8.75
CA SER A 455 -29.81 -23.16 -9.33
C SER A 455 -29.33 -22.14 -8.29
N ALA A 456 -28.36 -21.31 -8.67
CA ALA A 456 -27.84 -20.22 -7.83
C ALA A 456 -28.93 -19.20 -7.43
N LYS A 457 -30.06 -19.17 -8.15
CA LYS A 457 -31.23 -18.34 -7.82
C LYS A 457 -31.81 -18.59 -6.43
N PHE A 458 -31.66 -19.82 -5.95
CA PHE A 458 -32.25 -20.29 -4.70
C PHE A 458 -31.19 -20.57 -3.63
N LEU A 459 -30.00 -19.99 -3.79
CA LEU A 459 -28.86 -20.18 -2.91
C LEU A 459 -28.33 -18.82 -2.43
N ASP A 460 -27.94 -18.76 -1.16
CA ASP A 460 -27.15 -17.68 -0.56
C ASP A 460 -25.76 -18.23 -0.22
N PHE A 461 -24.70 -17.44 -0.46
CA PHE A 461 -23.31 -17.91 -0.58
C PHE A 461 -22.37 -17.34 0.47
#